data_AF-A0A453QRE0-F1
#
_entry.id   AF-A0A453QRE0-F1
#
_cell.length_a   1.000
_cell.length_b   1.000
_cell.length_c   1.000
_cell.angle_alpha   90.00
_cell.angle_beta   90.00
_cell.angle_gamma   90.00
#
_symmetry.space_group_name_H-M   'P 1'
#
loop_
_entity.id
_entity.type
_entity.pdbx_description
1 polymer ?
#
loop_
_entity_poly.entity_id
_entity_poly.type
_entity_poly.pdbx_seq_one_letter_code
_entity_poly.pdbx_strand_id
1 'polypeptide(L)'
;MNTQAAARFIGRSLSHLTDDQKRGMQAISKGEGAGWSGRKRKSQPLPERKSVRAAAEEFLAKASQELIGYNGSGVKGPVRTVFDEDED
;
A
#
# COMPACT_ATOMS: atom_id res chain seq x y z
N MET A 1 -15.61 -3.53 -20.33
CA MET A 1 -16.07 -2.12 -20.31
C MET A 1 -17.03 -1.90 -21.47
N ASN A 2 -18.05 -1.06 -21.32
CA ASN A 2 -19.01 -0.74 -22.38
C ASN A 2 -18.61 0.58 -23.07
N THR A 3 -17.78 0.47 -24.12
CA THR A 3 -17.24 1.60 -24.87
C THR A 3 -18.33 2.41 -25.58
N GLN A 4 -19.39 1.74 -26.04
CA GLN A 4 -20.49 2.38 -26.76
C GLN A 4 -21.33 3.26 -25.83
N ALA A 5 -21.60 2.80 -24.60
CA ALA A 5 -22.28 3.60 -23.59
C ALA A 5 -21.47 4.83 -23.18
N ALA A 6 -20.15 4.66 -22.99
CA ALA A 6 -19.24 5.76 -22.66
C ALA A 6 -19.18 6.81 -23.78
N ALA A 7 -19.12 6.39 -25.05
CA ALA A 7 -19.16 7.32 -26.19
C ALA A 7 -20.46 8.15 -26.22
N ARG A 8 -21.62 7.54 -25.94
CA ARG A 8 -22.90 8.26 -25.84
C ARG A 8 -22.91 9.26 -24.68
N PHE A 9 -22.42 8.87 -23.51
CA PHE A 9 -22.33 9.74 -22.34
C PHE A 9 -21.42 10.94 -22.60
N ILE A 10 -20.23 10.72 -23.16
CA ILE A 10 -19.28 11.80 -23.48
C ILE A 10 -19.87 12.75 -24.53
N GLY A 11 -20.55 12.22 -25.55
CA GLY A 11 -21.13 13.04 -26.61
C GLY A 11 -22.35 13.86 -26.17
N ARG A 12 -23.22 13.31 -25.31
CA ARG A 12 -24.52 13.92 -24.99
C ARG A 12 -24.60 14.55 -23.60
N SER A 13 -23.96 13.93 -22.60
CA SER A 13 -24.10 14.34 -21.20
C SER A 13 -23.07 15.38 -20.77
N LEU A 14 -21.95 15.51 -21.49
CA LEU A 14 -20.85 16.42 -21.15
C LEU A 14 -20.85 17.65 -22.07
N SER A 15 -21.92 18.43 -22.03
CA SER A 15 -22.11 19.62 -22.90
C SER A 15 -21.09 20.74 -22.65
N HIS A 16 -20.52 20.81 -21.44
CA HIS A 16 -19.53 21.81 -21.03
C HIS A 16 -18.12 21.55 -21.60
N LEU A 17 -17.88 20.37 -22.18
CA LEU A 17 -16.59 20.03 -22.76
C LEU A 17 -16.48 20.51 -24.20
N THR A 18 -15.31 21.03 -24.54
CA THR A 18 -14.90 21.26 -25.92
C THR A 18 -14.84 19.96 -26.69
N ASP A 19 -14.93 20.03 -28.02
CA ASP A 19 -14.90 18.84 -28.87
C ASP A 19 -13.57 18.09 -28.76
N ASP A 20 -12.45 18.80 -28.56
CA ASP A 20 -11.14 18.20 -28.32
C ASP A 20 -11.09 17.42 -27.00
N GLN A 21 -11.70 17.96 -25.94
CA GLN A 21 -11.80 17.25 -24.66
C GLN A 21 -12.67 16.00 -24.79
N LYS A 22 -13.80 16.09 -25.51
CA LYS A 22 -14.65 14.92 -25.80
C LYS A 22 -13.90 13.86 -26.59
N ARG A 23 -13.12 14.27 -27.59
CA ARG A 23 -12.27 13.37 -28.40
C ARG A 23 -11.22 12.67 -27.54
N GLY A 24 -10.55 13.40 -26.64
CA GLY A 24 -9.59 12.84 -25.68
C GLY A 24 -10.23 11.80 -24.76
N MET A 25 -11.39 12.11 -24.19
CA MET A 25 -12.12 11.18 -23.31
C MET A 25 -12.59 9.92 -24.05
N GLN A 26 -13.02 10.04 -25.31
CA GLN A 26 -13.39 8.89 -26.12
C GLN A 26 -12.19 7.98 -26.41
N ALA A 27 -11.02 8.55 -26.70
CA ALA A 27 -9.78 7.78 -26.89
C ALA A 27 -9.40 7.00 -25.62
N ILE A 28 -9.50 7.63 -24.45
CA ILE A 28 -9.26 6.96 -23.16
C ILE A 28 -10.28 5.84 -22.93
N SER A 29 -11.56 6.08 -23.20
CA SER A 29 -12.60 5.06 -23.06
C SER A 29 -12.41 3.86 -23.98
N LYS A 30 -11.82 4.04 -25.17
CA LYS A 30 -11.47 2.96 -26.10
C LYS A 30 -10.21 2.20 -25.69
N GLY A 31 -9.43 2.73 -24.75
CA GLY A 31 -8.14 2.17 -24.34
C GLY A 31 -7.00 2.49 -25.31
N GLU A 32 -7.15 3.50 -26.17
CA GLU A 32 -6.18 3.90 -27.19
C GLU A 32 -5.04 4.80 -26.65
N GLY A 33 -4.86 4.84 -25.32
CA GLY A 33 -3.79 5.58 -24.64
C GLY A 33 -3.01 4.67 -23.70
N ALA A 34 -1.69 4.67 -23.83
CA ALA A 34 -0.80 3.97 -22.91
C ALA A 34 -1.01 4.50 -21.47
N GLY A 35 -1.48 3.65 -20.56
CA GLY A 35 -1.42 3.98 -19.13
C GLY A 35 -2.46 3.33 -18.22
N TRP A 36 -3.63 2.92 -18.73
CA TRP A 36 -4.60 2.26 -17.87
C TRP A 36 -5.11 0.99 -18.51
N SER A 37 -4.29 -0.07 -18.46
CA SER A 37 -4.85 -1.40 -18.61
C SER A 37 -5.89 -1.55 -17.50
N GLY A 38 -7.18 -1.56 -17.84
CA GLY A 38 -8.29 -1.90 -16.93
C GLY A 38 -8.18 -3.31 -16.31
N ARG A 39 -7.04 -3.98 -16.50
CA ARG A 39 -6.51 -5.02 -15.61
C ARG A 39 -6.43 -4.42 -14.21
N LYS A 40 -7.50 -4.63 -13.42
CA LYS A 40 -7.34 -4.81 -11.97
C LYS A 40 -6.10 -5.68 -11.81
N ARG A 41 -5.04 -5.16 -11.20
CA ARG A 41 -3.87 -5.98 -10.85
C ARG A 41 -4.44 -7.21 -10.18
N LYS A 42 -4.37 -8.39 -10.83
CA LYS A 42 -4.67 -9.63 -10.13
C LYS A 42 -3.80 -9.59 -8.89
N SER A 43 -4.39 -9.86 -7.73
CA SER A 43 -3.59 -9.99 -6.50
C SER A 43 -2.41 -10.87 -6.87
N GLN A 44 -1.20 -10.31 -6.77
CA GLN A 44 -0.01 -11.12 -6.93
C GLN A 44 -0.16 -12.31 -5.98
N PRO A 45 0.22 -13.53 -6.38
CA PRO A 45 0.25 -14.65 -5.45
C PRO A 45 0.97 -14.16 -4.21
N LEU A 46 0.29 -14.20 -3.06
CA LEU A 46 0.92 -13.84 -1.80
C LEU A 46 2.13 -14.78 -1.67
N PRO A 47 3.34 -14.25 -1.38
CA PRO A 47 4.46 -15.11 -1.04
C PRO A 47 4.00 -16.04 0.09
N GLU A 48 4.47 -17.28 0.08
CA GLU A 48 4.09 -18.30 1.06
C GLU A 48 4.23 -17.70 2.46
N ARG A 49 3.08 -17.43 3.10
CA ARG A 49 3.06 -16.76 4.39
C ARG A 49 3.41 -17.82 5.42
N LYS A 50 4.41 -17.54 6.26
CA LYS A 50 4.65 -18.33 7.48
C LYS A 50 3.33 -18.50 8.22
N SER A 51 3.06 -19.69 8.77
CA SER A 51 1.89 -19.89 9.61
C SER A 51 1.89 -18.86 10.75
N VAL A 52 0.71 -18.48 11.24
CA VAL A 52 0.58 -17.53 12.36
C VAL A 52 1.45 -17.96 13.54
N ARG A 53 1.49 -19.27 13.82
CA ARG A 53 2.33 -19.88 14.84
C ARG A 53 3.82 -19.64 14.59
N ALA A 54 4.33 -19.93 13.39
CA ALA A 54 5.74 -19.75 13.06
C ALA A 54 6.16 -18.27 13.14
N ALA A 55 5.29 -17.35 12.71
CA ALA A 55 5.54 -15.92 12.84
C ALA A 55 5.59 -15.46 14.31
N ALA A 56 4.71 -16.01 15.16
CA ALA A 56 4.70 -15.71 16.59
C ALA A 56 5.95 -16.28 17.31
N GLU A 57 6.35 -17.51 16.99
CA GLU A 57 7.55 -18.15 17.53
C GLU A 57 8.82 -17.33 17.19
N GLU A 58 8.95 -16.87 15.95
CA GLU A 58 10.07 -16.00 15.53
C GLU A 58 10.07 -14.65 16.25
N PHE A 59 8.90 -14.02 16.38
CA PHE A 59 8.76 -12.75 17.11
C PHE A 59 9.18 -12.90 18.58
N LEU A 60 8.70 -13.95 19.26
CA LEU A 60 9.02 -14.22 20.66
C LEU A 60 10.51 -14.55 20.86
N ALA A 61 11.10 -15.34 19.97
CA ALA A 61 12.53 -15.66 20.00
C ALA A 61 13.41 -14.42 19.81
N LYS A 62 13.00 -13.50 18.93
CA LYS A 62 13.69 -12.22 18.74
C LYS A 62 13.55 -11.32 19.96
N ALA A 63 12.36 -11.22 20.53
CA ALA A 63 12.12 -10.42 21.73
C ALA A 63 12.92 -10.94 22.93
N SER A 64 12.99 -12.27 23.13
CA SER A 64 13.80 -12.84 24.22
C SER A 64 15.29 -12.57 24.01
N GLN A 65 15.78 -12.65 22.77
CA GLN A 65 17.17 -12.30 22.45
C GLN A 65 17.47 -10.81 22.72
N GLU A 66 16.56 -9.89 22.35
CA GLU A 66 16.70 -8.46 22.62
C GLU A 66 16.64 -8.13 24.14
N LEU A 67 15.82 -8.86 24.90
CA LEU A 67 15.73 -8.71 26.36
C LEU A 67 16.94 -9.29 27.11
N ILE A 68 17.52 -10.39 26.63
CA ILE A 68 18.52 -11.18 27.37
C ILE A 68 19.97 -10.76 27.06
N GLY A 69 20.25 -9.96 26.01
CA GLY A 69 21.66 -9.65 25.72
C GLY A 69 21.98 -8.46 24.84
N TYR A 70 22.09 -7.27 25.46
CA TYR A 70 23.23 -6.38 25.25
C TYR A 70 23.50 -5.53 26.51
N ASN A 71 24.58 -5.86 27.22
CA ASN A 71 25.07 -5.14 28.42
C ASN A 71 25.85 -3.85 28.08
N GLY A 72 25.64 -3.28 26.89
CA GLY A 72 26.21 -1.99 26.50
C GLY A 72 25.12 -0.94 26.47
N SER A 73 24.91 -0.27 27.61
CA SER A 73 24.26 1.03 27.75
C SER A 73 23.21 1.38 26.67
N GLY A 74 21.95 1.06 26.95
CA GLY A 74 20.80 1.69 26.32
C GLY A 74 19.90 0.71 25.58
N VAL A 75 18.70 0.52 26.13
CA VAL A 75 17.54 0.09 25.34
C VAL A 75 17.42 1.06 24.18
N LYS A 76 17.74 0.64 22.94
CA LYS A 76 17.47 1.46 21.75
C LYS A 76 16.01 1.28 21.35
N GLY A 77 15.14 1.87 22.17
CA GLY A 77 13.72 2.04 21.95
C GLY A 77 13.29 3.39 22.51
N PRO A 78 12.07 3.88 22.22
CA PRO A 78 11.60 5.18 22.71
C PRO A 78 11.47 5.25 24.24
N VAL A 79 11.58 4.12 24.95
CA VAL A 79 11.55 4.05 26.40
C VAL A 79 12.97 4.14 26.94
N ARG A 80 13.33 5.32 27.46
CA ARG A 80 14.55 5.51 28.25
C ARG A 80 14.22 5.07 29.68
N THR A 81 14.93 4.07 30.21
CA THR A 81 14.93 3.82 31.66
C THR A 81 15.76 4.92 32.30
N VAL A 82 15.10 5.85 32.98
CA VAL A 82 15.75 6.80 33.88
C VAL A 82 16.12 5.98 35.11
N PHE A 83 17.41 5.80 35.38
CA PHE A 83 17.84 5.42 36.71
C PHE A 83 17.87 6.73 37.50
N ASP A 84 16.91 6.90 38.40
CA ASP A 84 16.95 7.96 39.40
C ASP A 84 18.09 7.61 40.37
N GLU A 85 19.28 8.14 40.10
CA GLU A 85 20.36 8.24 41.08
C GLU A 85 20.11 9.49 41.91
N ASP A 86 19.29 9.38 42.94
CA ASP A 86 19.20 10.37 44.03
C ASP A 86 18.75 9.64 45.32
N GLU A 87 19.71 9.27 46.19
CA GLU A 87 19.60 9.43 47.66
C GLU A 87 20.97 9.11 48.35
N ASP A 88 21.53 10.18 48.94
CA ASP A 88 22.62 10.35 49.93
C ASP A 88 24.11 10.10 49.58
#